data_AF-A0A7M3ZWF2-F1
#
_entry.id   AF-A0A7M3ZWF2-F1
#
_cell.length_a   1.000
_cell.length_b   1.000
_cell.length_c   1.000
_cell.angle_alpha   90.00
_cell.angle_beta   90.00
_cell.angle_gamma   90.00
#
_symmetry.space_group_name_H-M   'P 1'
#
loop_
_entity.id
_entity.type
_entity.pdbx_description
1 polymer ?
#
loop_
_entity_poly.entity_id
_entity_poly.type
_entity_poly.pdbx_seq_one_letter_code
_entity_poly.pdbx_strand_id
1 'polypeptide(L)' 'LLMVMGEPTRDPRKHIVSIVYSVTTDDSEPNAGDDAADARFWPLQTVLDGKVPLAGDHMQIIKNWFNR' A
#
# COMPACT_ATOMS: atom_id res chain seq x y z
N LEU A 1 -13.27 -5.00 -4.35
CA LEU A 1 -12.17 -4.95 -5.33
C LEU A 1 -11.93 -3.50 -5.68
N LEU A 2 -10.70 -3.00 -5.53
CA LEU A 2 -10.35 -1.60 -5.82
C LEU A 2 -9.68 -1.47 -7.19
N MET A 3 -8.54 -2.12 -7.40
CA MET A 3 -7.79 -2.11 -8.66
C MET A 3 -6.91 -3.35 -8.81
N VAL A 4 -6.40 -3.59 -10.03
CA VAL A 4 -5.40 -4.63 -10.32
C VAL A 4 -4.16 -3.95 -10.89
N MET A 5 -3.01 -4.20 -10.27
CA MET A 5 -1.71 -3.69 -10.71
C MET A 5 -0.95 -4.82 -11.41
N GLY A 6 -0.79 -4.72 -12.73
CA GLY A 6 -0.28 -5.82 -13.57
C GLY A 6 0.91 -5.48 -14.47
N GLU A 7 1.49 -4.29 -14.34
CA GLU A 7 2.64 -3.85 -15.15
C GLU A 7 3.81 -4.84 -15.02
N PRO A 8 4.33 -5.42 -16.12
CA PRO A 8 5.32 -6.50 -16.06
C PRO A 8 6.61 -6.19 -15.30
N THR A 9 6.98 -4.90 -15.23
CA THR A 9 8.22 -4.41 -14.64
C THR A 9 8.03 -3.81 -13.24
N ARG A 10 6.83 -3.86 -12.67
CA ARG A 10 6.53 -3.23 -11.37
C ARG A 10 7.28 -3.82 -10.18
N ASP A 11 7.71 -5.07 -10.31
CA ASP A 11 8.54 -5.75 -9.32
C ASP A 11 9.81 -6.29 -10.00
N PRO A 12 11.01 -5.96 -9.48
CA PRO A 12 12.27 -6.38 -10.11
C PRO A 12 12.51 -7.90 -10.06
N ARG A 13 11.76 -8.65 -9.24
CA ARG A 13 11.98 -10.09 -9.06
C ARG A 13 11.41 -10.89 -10.23
N LYS A 14 10.16 -10.61 -10.65
CA LYS A 14 9.38 -11.30 -11.69
C LYS A 14 8.20 -10.43 -12.13
N HIS A 15 7.43 -10.91 -13.11
CA HIS A 15 6.11 -10.36 -13.41
C HIS A 15 5.13 -10.68 -12.26
N ILE A 16 4.88 -9.71 -11.38
CA ILE A 16 3.99 -9.85 -10.22
C ILE A 16 2.71 -9.04 -10.43
N VAL A 17 1.56 -9.70 -10.30
CA VAL A 17 0.24 -9.06 -10.33
C VAL A 17 -0.28 -8.91 -8.90
N SER A 18 -0.75 -7.71 -8.54
CA SER A 18 -1.37 -7.43 -7.24
C SER A 18 -2.84 -7.03 -7.42
N ILE A 19 -3.74 -7.69 -6.68
CA ILE A 19 -5.16 -7.32 -6.59
C ILE A 19 -5.35 -6.53 -5.31
N VAL A 20 -5.74 -5.26 -5.43
CA VAL A 20 -5.81 -4.32 -4.31
C VAL A 20 -7.25 -4.19 -3.81
N TYR A 21 -7.40 -4.15 -2.49
CA TYR A 21 -8.66 -3.95 -1.78
C TYR A 21 -8.53 -2.76 -0.82
N SER A 22 -9.65 -2.11 -0.52
CA SER A 22 -9.79 -1.15 0.57
C SER A 22 -10.74 -1.74 1.61
N VAL A 23 -10.40 -1.59 2.88
CA VAL A 23 -11.22 -2.02 4.01
C VAL A 23 -11.33 -0.89 5.03
N THR A 24 -12.41 -0.90 5.79
CA THR A 24 -12.59 -0.04 6.97
C THR A 24 -12.60 -0.96 8.19
N THR A 25 -11.96 -0.52 9.27
CA THR A 25 -11.91 -1.24 10.54
C THR A 25 -12.28 -0.29 11.67
N ASP A 26 -12.66 -0.85 12.81
CA ASP A 26 -12.89 -0.10 14.05
C ASP A 26 -11.55 0.43 14.60
N ASP A 27 -11.59 1.23 15.68
CA ASP A 27 -10.40 1.70 16.40
C ASP A 27 -9.64 0.52 17.03
N SER A 28 -8.80 -0.10 16.22
CA SER A 28 -7.85 -1.15 16.58
C SER A 28 -6.45 -0.64 16.28
N GLU A 29 -5.40 -1.31 16.77
CA GLU A 29 -4.01 -1.00 16.44
C GLU A 29 -3.39 -2.19 15.71
N PRO A 30 -2.61 -1.96 14.63
CA PRO A 30 -1.98 -3.04 13.89
C PRO A 30 -0.83 -3.62 14.71
N ASN A 31 -0.67 -4.94 14.65
CA ASN A 31 0.44 -5.64 15.28
C ASN A 31 1.34 -6.23 14.20
N ALA A 32 2.65 -6.04 14.33
CA ALA A 32 3.62 -6.58 13.40
C ALA A 32 3.64 -8.13 13.50
N GLY A 33 3.55 -8.81 12.36
CA GLY A 33 3.58 -10.27 12.24
C GLY A 33 4.98 -10.80 11.89
N ASP A 34 5.03 -11.98 11.29
CA ASP A 34 6.29 -12.68 10.95
C ASP A 34 7.22 -11.86 10.03
N ASP A 35 6.77 -11.53 8.81
CA ASP A 35 7.57 -10.80 7.82
C ASP A 35 7.68 -9.28 8.09
N ALA A 36 6.97 -8.75 9.09
CA ALA A 36 6.88 -7.32 9.35
C ALA A 36 7.67 -6.94 10.61
N ALA A 37 8.67 -6.07 10.47
CA ALA A 37 9.42 -5.54 11.62
C ALA A 37 8.66 -4.43 12.39
N ASP A 38 7.69 -3.77 11.74
CA ASP A 38 6.87 -2.68 12.31
C ASP A 38 5.51 -2.65 11.63
N ALA A 39 4.48 -2.20 12.35
CA ALA A 39 3.14 -1.97 11.84
C ALA A 39 2.49 -0.81 12.59
N ARG A 40 1.98 0.19 11.87
CA ARG A 40 1.33 1.37 12.44
C ARG A 40 0.41 2.05 11.43
N PHE A 41 -0.56 2.80 11.93
CA PHE A 41 -1.29 3.75 11.10
C PHE A 41 -0.49 5.02 10.85
N TRP A 42 -0.62 5.56 9.64
CA TRP A 42 -0.01 6.82 9.24
C TRP A 42 -1.12 7.80 8.85
N PRO A 43 -1.01 9.09 9.24
CA PRO A 43 -1.87 10.12 8.66
C PRO A 43 -1.71 10.12 7.14
N LEU A 44 -2.82 10.05 6.41
CA LEU A 44 -2.80 9.94 4.94
C LEU A 44 -1.97 11.05 4.29
N GLN A 45 -2.08 12.29 4.78
CA GLN A 45 -1.30 13.41 4.26
C GLN A 45 0.22 13.20 4.41
N THR A 46 0.66 12.58 5.50
CA THR A 46 2.09 12.27 5.70
C THR A 46 2.60 11.29 4.64
N VAL A 47 1.76 10.33 4.26
CA VAL A 47 2.05 9.40 3.16
C VAL A 47 2.06 10.13 1.82
N LEU A 48 1.03 10.93 1.52
CA LEU A 48 0.93 11.68 0.25
C LEU A 48 2.06 12.70 0.06
N ASP A 49 2.57 13.29 1.15
CA ASP A 49 3.73 14.17 1.15
C ASP A 49 5.06 13.43 0.87
N GLY A 50 5.05 12.09 0.75
CA GLY A 50 6.25 11.29 0.52
C GLY A 50 7.17 11.16 1.74
N LYS A 51 6.69 11.49 2.95
CA LYS A 51 7.46 11.38 4.19
C LYS A 51 7.56 9.94 4.70
N VAL A 52 6.74 9.03 4.17
CA VAL A 52 6.81 7.59 4.44
C VAL A 52 7.39 6.90 3.21
N PRO A 53 8.54 6.21 3.32
CA PRO A 53 9.07 5.41 2.22
C PRO A 53 8.12 4.24 1.94
N LEU A 54 7.69 4.11 0.70
CA LEU A 54 6.81 3.03 0.25
C LEU A 54 7.54 2.13 -0.74
N ALA A 55 7.36 0.82 -0.59
CA ALA A 55 7.96 -0.17 -1.47
C ALA A 55 7.23 -0.26 -2.82
N GLY A 56 7.97 -0.61 -3.87
CA GLY A 56 7.43 -0.81 -5.21
C GLY A 56 6.61 0.37 -5.71
N ASP A 57 5.42 0.09 -6.23
CA ASP A 57 4.47 1.06 -6.77
C ASP A 57 3.35 1.45 -5.78
N HIS A 58 3.53 1.21 -4.47
CA HIS A 58 2.47 1.44 -3.47
C HIS A 58 2.01 2.91 -3.41
N MET A 59 2.90 3.88 -3.64
CA MET A 59 2.50 5.30 -3.74
C MET A 59 1.50 5.54 -4.88
N GLN A 60 1.68 4.85 -6.01
CA GLN A 60 0.75 4.95 -7.14
C GLN A 60 -0.60 4.34 -6.78
N ILE A 61 -0.62 3.19 -6.09
CA ILE A 61 -1.85 2.57 -5.59
C ILE A 61 -2.65 3.55 -4.70
N ILE A 62 -1.96 4.21 -3.76
CA ILE A 62 -2.59 5.18 -2.84
C ILE A 62 -3.12 6.40 -3.60
N LYS A 63 -2.34 6.97 -4.53
CA LYS A 63 -2.81 8.09 -5.36
C LYS A 63 -4.00 7.70 -6.25
N ASN A 64 -3.97 6.52 -6.85
CA ASN A 64 -5.07 5.99 -7.66
C ASN A 64 -6.32 5.69 -6.84
N TRP A 65 -6.19 5.44 -5.53
CA TRP A 65 -7.32 5.29 -4.61
C TRP A 65 -7.87 6.66 -4.20
N PHE A 66 -6.99 7.60 -3.83
CA PHE A 66 -7.36 8.91 -3.33
C PHE A 66 -8.02 9.80 -4.39
N ASN A 67 -7.61 9.67 -5.65
CA ASN A 67 -8.17 10.44 -6.78
C ASN A 67 -9.45 9.82 -7.38
N ARG A 68 -10.09 8.86 -6.69
CA ARG A 68 -11.36 8.27 -7.14
C ARG A 68 -12.55 9.11 -6.75
#